data_AF-A0A951C9F6-F1
#
_entry.id   AF-A0A951C9F6-F1
#
_cell.length_a   1.000
_cell.length_b   1.000
_cell.length_c   1.000
_cell.angle_alpha   90.00
_cell.angle_beta   90.00
_cell.angle_gamma   90.00
#
_symmetry.space_group_name_H-M   'P 1'
#
loop_
_entity.id
_entity.type
_entity.pdbx_description
1 polymer ?
#
loop_
_entity_poly.entity_id
_entity_poly.type
_entity_poly.pdbx_seq_one_letter_code
_entity_poly.pdbx_strand_id
1 'polypeptide(L)'
;MDAELHRARIQGRGVKVTYQALLDSLPNGAFIEIHASPWLVWNDALHLWTPARYAQKDTRPRGIAVTVLTPRPIVECFRAGYTPETHLSLVTL
;
A
#
# COMPACT_ATOMS: atom_id res chain seq x y z
N MET A 1 -13.35 -12.90 10.90
CA MET A 1 -12.95 -11.72 10.10
C MET A 1 -12.59 -10.49 10.95
N ASP A 2 -13.09 -10.34 12.19
CA ASP A 2 -12.75 -9.18 13.04
C ASP A 2 -11.42 -9.32 13.85
N ALA A 3 -11.14 -10.53 14.35
CA ALA A 3 -10.00 -10.76 15.23
C ALA A 3 -8.62 -10.57 14.58
N GLU A 4 -8.49 -10.81 13.27
CA GLU A 4 -7.21 -10.68 12.55
C GLU A 4 -6.89 -9.21 12.23
N LEU A 5 -7.92 -8.44 11.84
CA LEU A 5 -7.81 -6.98 11.68
C LEU A 5 -7.55 -6.30 13.03
N HIS A 6 -8.20 -6.77 14.10
CA HIS A 6 -7.96 -6.29 15.45
C HIS A 6 -6.53 -6.61 15.93
N ARG A 7 -6.01 -7.82 15.71
CA ARG A 7 -4.62 -8.19 16.05
C ARG A 7 -3.59 -7.38 15.27
N ALA A 8 -3.81 -7.12 13.97
CA ALA A 8 -2.96 -6.24 13.16
C ALA A 8 -2.95 -4.80 13.70
N ARG A 9 -4.02 -4.38 14.38
CA ARG A 9 -4.17 -3.06 15.00
C ARG A 9 -3.65 -3.00 16.45
N ILE A 10 -3.59 -4.15 17.13
CA ILE A 10 -3.23 -4.29 18.55
C ILE A 10 -1.78 -4.69 18.81
N GLN A 11 -0.98 -5.01 17.78
CA GLN A 11 0.49 -5.08 17.91
C GLN A 11 1.15 -3.69 18.06
N GLY A 12 0.61 -2.87 18.97
CA GLY A 12 1.36 -1.94 19.81
C GLY A 12 1.27 -0.47 19.40
N ARG A 13 0.46 0.32 20.11
CA ARG A 13 0.64 1.79 20.27
C ARG A 13 0.69 2.65 18.99
N GLY A 14 -0.05 2.29 17.94
CA GLY A 14 -0.01 3.06 16.69
C GLY A 14 1.22 2.79 15.82
N VAL A 15 2.01 1.75 16.13
CA VAL A 15 3.06 1.25 15.25
C VAL A 15 2.40 0.48 14.11
N LYS A 16 2.58 0.96 12.88
CA LYS A 16 2.17 0.22 11.68
C LYS A 16 2.99 -1.07 11.59
N VAL A 17 2.33 -2.23 11.57
CA VAL A 17 3.01 -3.50 11.30
C VAL A 17 3.43 -3.52 9.83
N THR A 18 4.74 -3.45 9.58
CA THR A 18 5.32 -3.49 8.24
C THR A 18 5.98 -4.83 7.95
N TYR A 19 6.17 -5.17 6.67
CA TYR A 19 6.87 -6.38 6.25
C TYR A 19 7.51 -6.21 4.88
N GLN A 20 8.51 -7.03 4.54
CA GLN A 20 9.13 -7.02 3.20
C GLN A 20 8.34 -7.88 2.21
N ALA A 21 8.21 -7.41 0.98
CA ALA A 21 7.67 -8.17 -0.15
C ALA A 21 8.32 -7.74 -1.47
N LEU A 22 8.28 -8.62 -2.48
CA LEU A 22 8.61 -8.22 -3.84
C LEU A 22 7.55 -7.24 -4.36
N LEU A 23 7.99 -6.10 -4.89
CA LEU A 23 7.08 -5.08 -5.41
C LEU A 23 6.15 -5.68 -6.46
N ASP A 24 6.66 -6.52 -7.36
CA ASP A 24 5.89 -7.18 -8.42
C ASP A 24 4.74 -8.06 -7.91
N SER A 25 4.81 -8.51 -6.66
CA SER A 25 3.78 -9.37 -6.04
C SER A 25 2.61 -8.60 -5.40
N LEU A 26 2.70 -7.27 -5.38
CA LEU A 26 1.75 -6.42 -4.66
C LEU A 26 0.56 -6.02 -5.53
N PRO A 27 -0.68 -6.14 -5.00
CA PRO A 27 -1.89 -5.71 -5.68
C PRO A 27 -2.05 -4.19 -5.63
N ASN A 28 -2.97 -3.67 -6.45
CA ASN A 28 -3.45 -2.30 -6.35
C ASN A 28 -3.98 -2.02 -4.92
N GLY A 29 -3.72 -0.82 -4.41
CA GLY A 29 -4.17 -0.42 -3.07
C GLY A 29 -3.12 -0.63 -1.97
N ALA A 30 -2.05 -1.36 -2.23
CA ALA A 30 -0.97 -1.55 -1.26
C ALA A 30 -0.13 -0.25 -1.12
N PHE A 31 0.07 0.20 0.12
CA PHE A 31 1.06 1.22 0.45
C PHE A 31 2.40 0.58 0.76
N ILE A 32 3.46 1.15 0.20
CA ILE A 32 4.85 0.74 0.37
C ILE A 32 5.71 1.94 0.78
N GLU A 33 6.92 1.69 1.23
CA GLU A 33 7.94 2.71 1.49
C GLU A 33 9.14 2.51 0.56
N ILE A 34 9.54 3.59 -0.12
CA ILE A 34 10.75 3.69 -0.92
C ILE A 34 11.41 5.02 -0.56
N HIS A 35 12.70 4.98 -0.20
CA HIS A 35 13.47 6.17 0.24
C HIS A 35 12.76 6.98 1.35
N ALA A 36 12.26 6.29 2.39
CA ALA A 36 11.51 6.88 3.51
C ALA A 36 10.22 7.63 3.12
N SER A 37 9.75 7.46 1.89
CA SER A 37 8.53 8.07 1.38
C SER A 37 7.46 6.99 1.13
N PRO A 38 6.20 7.24 1.52
CA PRO A 38 5.11 6.31 1.26
C PRO A 38 4.58 6.43 -0.18
N TRP A 39 4.46 5.29 -0.86
CA TRP A 39 3.94 5.20 -2.22
C TRP A 39 2.73 4.26 -2.26
N LEU A 40 1.75 4.57 -3.10
CA LEU A 40 0.63 3.71 -3.43
C LEU A 40 0.94 2.93 -4.71
N VAL A 41 0.78 1.61 -4.65
CA VAL A 41 0.81 0.73 -5.83
C VAL A 41 -0.54 0.83 -6.55
N TRP A 42 -0.51 1.23 -7.82
CA TRP A 42 -1.70 1.30 -8.66
C TRP A 42 -1.36 1.05 -10.14
N ASN A 43 -1.88 -0.03 -10.71
CA ASN A 43 -1.55 -0.52 -12.04
C ASN A 43 -0.03 -0.67 -12.22
N ASP A 44 0.52 -0.15 -13.32
CA ASP A 44 1.96 -0.14 -13.62
C ASP A 44 2.68 1.10 -13.05
N ALA A 45 2.07 1.81 -12.10
CA ALA A 45 2.61 3.03 -11.53
C ALA A 45 2.68 3.00 -10.00
N LEU A 46 3.56 3.86 -9.48
CA LEU A 46 3.63 4.23 -8.08
C LEU A 46 3.17 5.68 -7.93
N HIS A 47 2.30 5.93 -6.96
CA HIS A 47 1.82 7.27 -6.64
C HIS A 47 2.37 7.70 -5.29
N LEU A 48 3.22 8.73 -5.27
CA LEU A 48 3.75 9.29 -4.03
C LEU A 48 2.60 9.85 -3.22
N TRP A 49 2.44 9.34 -2.00
CA TRP A 49 1.46 9.86 -1.07
C TRP A 49 2.07 11.02 -0.28
N THR A 50 1.45 12.19 -0.40
CA THR A 50 1.71 13.31 0.50
C THR A 50 0.43 13.64 1.27
N PRO A 51 0.53 14.21 2.48
CA PRO A 51 -0.65 14.64 3.24
C PRO A 51 -1.55 15.63 2.47
N ALA A 52 -1.00 16.35 1.49
CA ALA A 52 -1.72 17.32 0.69
C ALA A 52 -2.33 16.72 -0.59
N ARG A 53 -1.63 15.81 -1.30
CA ARG A 53 -2.06 15.19 -2.58
C ARG A 53 -1.31 13.89 -2.90
N TYR A 54 -1.82 13.11 -3.86
CA TYR A 54 -0.97 12.20 -4.65
C TYR A 54 -0.13 13.05 -5.59
N ALA A 55 1.14 13.26 -5.26
CA ALA A 55 1.92 14.36 -5.84
C ALA A 55 2.72 13.96 -7.07
N GLN A 56 3.11 12.69 -7.21
CA GLN A 56 4.02 12.23 -8.25
C GLN A 56 3.69 10.80 -8.69
N LYS A 57 3.65 10.58 -10.01
CA LYS A 57 3.51 9.27 -10.65
C LYS A 57 4.90 8.83 -11.11
N ASP A 58 5.37 7.70 -10.63
CA ASP A 58 6.60 7.07 -11.12
C ASP A 58 6.29 5.72 -11.75
N THR A 59 7.14 5.28 -12.67
CA THR A 59 7.06 3.94 -13.25
C THR A 59 7.33 2.93 -12.15
N ARG A 60 6.54 1.85 -12.11
CA ARG A 60 6.77 0.78 -11.14
C ARG A 60 8.05 0.01 -11.49
N PRO A 61 9.14 0.11 -10.70
CA PRO A 61 10.33 -0.69 -10.93
C PRO A 61 10.04 -2.18 -10.68
N ARG A 62 10.73 -3.06 -11.40
CA ARG A 62 10.56 -4.52 -11.29
C ARG A 62 11.69 -5.16 -10.50
N GLY A 63 11.41 -6.30 -9.89
CA GLY A 63 12.41 -7.14 -9.22
C GLY A 63 12.99 -6.58 -7.92
N ILE A 64 12.39 -5.54 -7.33
CA ILE A 64 12.86 -4.96 -6.06
C ILE A 64 12.02 -5.45 -4.87
N ALA A 65 12.66 -5.60 -3.71
CA ALA A 65 11.99 -5.78 -2.43
C ALA A 65 11.68 -4.42 -1.81
N VAL A 66 10.49 -4.28 -1.22
CA VAL A 66 10.01 -3.05 -0.60
C VAL A 66 9.39 -3.32 0.77
N THR A 67 9.43 -2.31 1.64
CA THR A 67 8.68 -2.32 2.89
C THR A 67 7.22 -2.05 2.60
N VAL A 68 6.34 -2.98 2.94
CA VAL A 68 4.88 -2.82 2.84
C VAL A 68 4.36 -2.18 4.13
N LEU A 69 3.64 -1.08 3.97
CA LEU A 69 3.02 -0.31 5.05
C LEU A 69 1.58 -0.73 5.31
N THR A 70 0.91 -1.30 4.30
CA THR A 70 -0.43 -1.87 4.45
C THR A 70 -0.35 -3.22 5.18
N PRO A 71 -1.13 -3.43 6.27
CA PRO A 71 -1.18 -4.71 6.96
C PRO A 71 -1.52 -5.89 6.03
N ARG A 72 -0.89 -7.05 6.27
CA ARG A 72 -1.09 -8.27 5.48
C ARG A 72 -2.57 -8.65 5.25
N PRO A 73 -3.46 -8.63 6.26
CA PRO A 73 -4.87 -9.00 6.02
C PRO A 73 -5.57 -8.11 5.00
N ILE A 74 -5.22 -6.81 4.96
CA ILE A 74 -5.78 -5.87 3.99
C ILE A 74 -5.24 -6.14 2.59
N VAL A 75 -3.95 -6.47 2.47
CA VAL A 75 -3.34 -6.87 1.18
C VAL A 75 -4.01 -8.14 0.64
N GLU A 76 -4.35 -9.10 1.49
CA GLU A 76 -5.09 -10.30 1.08
C GLU A 76 -6.52 -9.98 0.63
N CYS A 77 -7.21 -9.02 1.26
CA CYS A 77 -8.48 -8.53 0.72
C CYS A 77 -8.33 -7.94 -0.69
N PHE A 78 -7.29 -7.15 -0.95
CA PHE A 78 -7.04 -6.61 -2.29
C PHE A 78 -6.79 -7.71 -3.32
N ARG A 79 -6.04 -8.76 -2.95
CA ARG A 79 -5.85 -9.95 -3.80
C ARG A 79 -7.13 -10.71 -4.09
N ALA A 80 -8.06 -10.72 -3.13
CA ALA A 80 -9.40 -11.30 -3.30
C ALA A 80 -10.35 -10.42 -4.14
N GLY A 81 -9.88 -9.28 -4.68
CA GLY A 81 -10.66 -8.41 -5.57
C GLY A 81 -11.34 -7.23 -4.88
N TYR A 82 -11.17 -7.04 -3.58
CA TYR A 82 -11.67 -5.84 -2.90
C TYR A 82 -10.87 -4.62 -3.38
N THR A 83 -11.55 -3.63 -3.93
CA THR A 83 -10.91 -2.39 -4.37
C THR A 83 -11.10 -1.33 -3.27
N PRO A 84 -10.02 -0.74 -2.74
CA PRO A 84 -10.17 0.34 -1.76
C PRO A 84 -10.84 1.55 -2.39
N GLU A 85 -11.65 2.28 -1.62
CA GLU A 85 -12.17 3.57 -2.05
C GLU A 85 -11.00 4.55 -2.24
N THR A 86 -10.68 4.83 -3.50
CA THR A 86 -9.68 5.82 -3.87
C THR A 86 -10.34 7.19 -3.95
N HIS A 87 -9.77 8.18 -3.26
CA HIS A 87 -10.18 9.58 -3.44
C HIS A 87 -10.08 9.96 -4.93
N LEU A 88 -11.03 10.78 -5.43
CA LEU A 88 -11.19 11.17 -6.85
C LEU A 88 -9.89 11.62 -7.55
N SER A 89 -8.87 12.06 -6.81
CA SER A 89 -7.55 12.45 -7.32
C SER A 89 -6.76 11.32 -8.00
N LEU A 90 -7.11 10.04 -7.80
CA LEU A 90 -6.50 8.92 -8.52
C LEU A 90 -7.13 8.66 -9.90
N VAL A 91 -8.33 9.20 -10.17
CA VAL A 91 -9.07 8.98 -11.43
C VAL A 91 -8.70 10.01 -12.51
N THR A 92 -8.07 11.13 -12.12
CA THR A 92 -7.79 12.26 -13.03
C THR A 92 -6.30 12.36 -13.48
N LEU A 93 -5.47 11.33 -13.29
CA LEU A 93 -4.06 11.27 -13.74
C LEU A 93 -3.86 10.30 -14.90
#